data_AF-A0A9D5U4I8-F1
#
_entry.id   AF-A0A9D5U4I8-F1
#
_cell.length_a   1.000
_cell.length_b   1.000
_cell.length_c   1.000
_cell.angle_alpha   90.00
_cell.angle_beta   90.00
_cell.angle_gamma   90.00
#
_symmetry.space_group_name_H-M   'P 1'
#
loop_
_entity.id
_entity.type
_entity.pdbx_description
1 polymer ?
#
loop_
_entity_poly.entity_id
_entity_poly.type
_entity_poly.pdbx_seq_one_letter_code
_entity_poly.pdbx_strand_id
1 'polypeptide(L)' 'MNRENEELLSVYQEGPRRPGVCRPWEEKAAELPGITGDAELVRRIWEEVDSLPYLYAWHCLVSF' A
#
# COMPACT_ATOMS: atom_id res chain seq x y z
N MET A 1 -12.54 -25.24 10.16
CA MET A 1 -12.14 -23.90 9.67
C MET A 1 -13.44 -23.19 9.37
N ASN A 2 -13.81 -22.20 10.18
CA ASN A 2 -15.18 -21.66 10.19
C ASN A 2 -15.36 -20.61 9.09
N ARG A 3 -16.60 -20.38 8.64
CA ARG A 3 -16.97 -19.39 7.62
C ARG A 3 -16.45 -17.97 7.91
N GLU A 4 -16.39 -17.60 9.20
CA GLU A 4 -15.81 -16.34 9.67
C GLU A 4 -14.30 -16.25 9.38
N ASN A 5 -13.57 -17.37 9.46
CA ASN A 5 -12.15 -17.41 9.11
C ASN A 5 -11.94 -17.32 7.59
N GLU A 6 -12.88 -17.83 6.78
CA GLU A 6 -12.83 -17.71 5.32
C GLU A 6 -13.11 -16.27 4.88
N GLU A 7 -14.07 -15.59 5.50
CA GLU A 7 -14.28 -14.14 5.28
C GLU A 7 -13.07 -13.32 5.71
N LEU A 8 -12.51 -13.57 6.91
CA LEU A 8 -11.29 -12.91 7.39
C LEU A 8 -10.12 -13.12 6.42
N LEU A 9 -9.85 -14.36 6.00
CA LEU A 9 -8.77 -14.66 5.06
C LEU A 9 -9.02 -14.03 3.68
N SER A 10 -10.27 -13.86 3.25
CA SER A 10 -10.60 -13.15 2.01
C SER A 10 -10.24 -11.66 2.06
N VAL A 11 -10.30 -11.04 3.25
CA VAL A 11 -9.87 -9.65 3.45
C VAL A 11 -8.34 -9.54 3.56
N TYR A 12 -7.67 -10.60 4.03
CA TYR A 12 -6.21 -10.66 4.19
C TYR A 12 -5.47 -11.19 2.96
N GLN A 13 -6.17 -11.53 1.88
CA GLN A 13 -5.53 -12.09 0.70
C GLN A 13 -4.98 -10.99 -0.21
N GLU A 14 -3.89 -10.40 0.23
CA GLU A 14 -3.10 -9.48 -0.57
C GLU A 14 -1.90 -10.28 -1.10
N GLY A 15 -1.79 -10.37 -2.43
CA GLY A 15 -0.65 -11.00 -3.09
C GLY A 15 0.68 -10.38 -2.62
N PRO A 16 1.83 -11.01 -2.94
CA PRO A 16 3.12 -10.56 -2.43
C PRO A 16 3.39 -9.10 -2.82
N ARG A 17 3.27 -8.19 -1.85
CA ARG A 17 3.70 -6.80 -2.02
C ARG A 17 5.21 -6.71 -2.02
N ARG A 18 5.74 -5.76 -2.79
CA ARG A 18 7.17 -5.45 -2.74
C ARG A 18 7.51 -4.93 -1.34
N PRO A 19 8.66 -5.33 -0.75
CA PRO A 19 9.11 -4.75 0.52
C PRO A 19 9.21 -3.23 0.43
N GLY A 20 8.79 -2.52 1.47
CA GLY A 20 8.79 -1.06 1.49
C GLY A 20 7.61 -0.40 0.77
N VAL A 21 6.68 -1.17 0.20
CA VAL A 21 5.45 -0.66 -0.42
C VAL A 21 4.26 -0.99 0.47
N CYS A 22 3.56 0.04 0.93
CA CYS A 22 2.31 -0.08 1.67
C CYS A 22 1.13 -0.14 0.70
N ARG A 23 1.10 0.73 -0.32
CA ARG A 23 0.06 0.78 -1.35
C ARG A 23 0.66 0.97 -2.75
N PRO A 24 0.62 -0.06 -3.61
CA PRO A 24 1.06 0.04 -5.00
C PRO A 24 0.41 1.20 -5.76
N TRP A 25 1.17 1.78 -6.70
CA TRP A 25 0.67 2.86 -7.54
C TRP A 25 -0.60 2.47 -8.29
N GLU A 26 -0.71 1.22 -8.75
CA GLU A 26 -1.86 0.73 -9.51
C GLU A 26 -3.15 0.78 -8.69
N GLU A 27 -3.08 0.42 -7.39
CA GLU A 27 -4.20 0.52 -6.47
C GLU A 27 -4.56 1.99 -6.19
N LYS A 28 -3.54 2.83 -5.98
CA LYS A 28 -3.74 4.26 -5.73
C LYS A 28 -4.32 4.99 -6.95
N ALA A 29 -3.80 4.73 -8.14
CA ALA A 29 -4.23 5.38 -9.36
C ALA A 29 -5.70 5.06 -9.69
N ALA A 30 -6.16 3.84 -9.37
CA ALA A 30 -7.54 3.44 -9.56
C ALA A 30 -8.54 4.19 -8.65
N GLU A 31 -8.09 4.68 -7.47
CA GLU A 31 -8.93 5.43 -6.54
C GLU A 31 -8.98 6.93 -6.85
N LEU A 32 -7.98 7.44 -7.58
CA LEU A 32 -7.87 8.86 -7.92
C LEU A 32 -8.79 9.22 -9.10
N PRO A 33 -9.35 10.44 -9.13
CA PRO A 33 -9.95 10.96 -10.34
C PRO A 33 -8.88 11.07 -11.44
N GLY A 34 -9.31 11.08 -12.71
CA GLY A 34 -8.40 11.16 -13.85
C GLY A 34 -7.37 12.29 -13.70
N ILE A 35 -6.09 11.93 -13.73
CA ILE A 35 -4.99 12.88 -13.52
C ILE A 35 -4.92 13.82 -14.73
N THR A 36 -5.11 15.12 -14.50
CA THR A 36 -5.10 16.15 -15.55
C THR A 36 -3.71 16.75 -15.82
N GLY A 37 -2.73 16.45 -14.96
CA GLY A 37 -1.34 16.90 -15.07
C GLY A 37 -0.38 15.77 -15.45
N ASP A 38 0.89 15.92 -15.07
CA ASP A 38 1.92 14.90 -15.30
C ASP A 38 1.72 13.68 -14.38
N ALA A 39 1.15 12.61 -14.94
CA ALA A 39 0.89 11.37 -14.21
C ALA A 39 2.17 10.66 -13.73
N GLU A 40 3.28 10.82 -14.43
CA GLU A 40 4.55 10.21 -14.05
C GLU A 40 5.15 10.91 -12.83
N LEU A 41 5.02 12.24 -12.76
CA LEU A 41 5.40 12.99 -11.57
C LEU A 41 4.58 12.56 -10.35
N VAL A 42 3.26 12.41 -10.50
CA VAL A 42 2.39 11.96 -9.39
C VAL A 42 2.77 10.57 -8.93
N ARG A 43 3.02 9.64 -9.86
CA ARG A 43 3.49 8.28 -9.55
C ARG A 43 4.79 8.31 -8.75
N ARG A 44 5.79 9.06 -9.23
CA ARG A 44 7.10 9.14 -8.56
C ARG A 44 6.98 9.65 -7.13
N ILE A 45 6.24 10.75 -6.93
CA ILE A 45 6.04 11.33 -5.60
C ILE A 45 5.26 10.37 -4.70
N TRP A 46 4.26 9.66 -5.23
CA TRP A 46 3.54 8.64 -4.47
C TRP A 46 4.46 7.52 -4.00
N GLU A 47 5.26 6.93 -4.91
CA GLU A 47 6.19 5.85 -4.60
C GLU A 47 7.26 6.29 -3.58
N GLU A 48 7.72 7.54 -3.63
CA GLU A 48 8.64 8.11 -2.63
C GLU A 48 7.99 8.20 -1.24
N VAL A 49 6.75 8.69 -1.16
CA VAL A 49 6.04 8.92 0.12
C VAL A 49 5.49 7.64 0.74
N ASP A 50 5.04 6.67 -0.07
CA ASP A 50 4.45 5.40 0.40
C ASP A 50 5.43 4.53 1.20
N SER A 51 6.74 4.75 1.02
CA SER A 51 7.78 4.09 1.80
C SER A 51 7.87 4.58 3.26
N LEU A 52 7.39 5.81 3.55
CA LEU A 52 7.53 6.43 4.86
C LEU A 52 6.65 5.77 5.94
N PRO A 53 5.36 5.45 5.69
CA PRO A 53 4.55 4.68 6.62
C PRO A 53 5.13 3.31 6.96
N TYR A 54 5.71 2.62 5.97
CA TYR A 54 6.40 1.34 6.18
C TYR A 54 7.54 1.50 7.19
N LEU A 55 8.42 2.49 6.98
CA LEU A 55 9.53 2.79 7.89
C LEU A 55 9.04 3.19 9.30
N TYR A 56 7.99 4.01 9.38
CA TYR A 56 7.39 4.42 10.64
C TYR A 56 6.89 3.22 11.46
N ALA A 57 6.15 2.30 10.82
CA ALA A 57 5.64 1.10 11.48
C ALA A 57 6.78 0.24 12.03
N TRP A 58 7.88 0.08 11.27
CA TRP A 58 9.06 -0.62 11.76
C TRP A 58 9.72 0.10 12.93
N HIS A 59 9.93 1.41 12.86
CA HIS A 59 10.48 2.18 13.96
C HIS A 59 9.65 2.03 15.24
N CYS A 60 8.32 2.08 15.14
CA CYS A 60 7.43 1.83 16.26
C CYS A 60 7.58 0.43 16.86
N LEU A 61 8.00 -0.57 16.06
CA LEU A 61 8.13 -1.97 16.49
C LEU A 61 9.53 -2.32 17.02
N VAL A 62 10.59 -1.72 16.47
CA VAL A 62 11.97 -2.18 16.73
C VAL A 62 12.88 -1.15 17.41
N SER A 63 12.43 0.10 17.58
CA SER A 63 13.28 1.19 18.11
C SER A 63 13.00 1.55 19.58
N PHE A 64 12.52 0.60 20.39
CA PHE A 64 12.28 0.77 21.83
C PHE A 64 13.11 -0.20 22.67
#